data_AF-A0A2S2NRI9-F1
#
_entry.id   AF-A0A2S2NRI9-F1
#
_cell.length_a   1.000
_cell.length_b   1.000
_cell.length_c   1.000
_cell.angle_alpha   90.00
_cell.angle_beta   90.00
_cell.angle_gamma   90.00
#
_symmetry.space_group_name_H-M   'P 1'
#
loop_
_entity.id
_entity.type
_entity.pdbx_description
1 polymer ?
#
loop_
_entity_poly.entity_id
_entity_poly.type
_entity_poly.pdbx_seq_one_letter_code
_entity_poly.pdbx_strand_id
1 'polypeptide(L)'
;KFCFFCFKFFLIRNNVYPAHPQYTTFSSRLKTFNLFPLTSSQDKYSLAECGFIYSGKKDIVECFCCGLILHNWEKDDNPWIEHSRWNPKCIYVLLSKGNQFIENVIKKY
;
A
#
# COMPACT_ATOMS: atom_id res chain seq x y z
N LYS A 1 9.54 20.09 4.58
CA LYS A 1 8.29 20.83 4.86
C LYS A 1 7.19 19.80 5.03
N PHE A 2 6.87 19.45 6.27
CA PHE A 2 5.81 18.50 6.60
C PHE A 2 4.47 19.09 6.18
N CYS A 3 3.81 18.51 5.17
CA CYS A 3 2.49 18.96 4.77
C CYS A 3 1.46 18.33 5.72
N PHE A 4 0.84 19.15 6.56
CA PHE A 4 -0.11 18.80 7.62
C PHE A 4 -1.53 18.46 7.12
N PHE A 5 -1.73 18.19 5.84
CA PHE A 5 -3.02 17.81 5.28
C PHE A 5 -2.96 16.37 4.74
N CYS A 6 -3.18 15.40 5.63
CA CYS A 6 -4.08 14.24 5.45
C CYS A 6 -3.84 13.21 6.58
N PHE A 7 -4.90 12.91 7.34
CA PHE A 7 -4.92 12.01 8.51
C PHE A 7 -4.81 10.52 8.13
N LYS A 8 -3.78 10.15 7.37
CA LYS A 8 -3.37 8.75 7.25
C LYS A 8 -2.19 8.56 8.21
N PHE A 9 -2.34 7.78 9.26
CA PHE A 9 -1.25 7.52 10.22
C PHE A 9 -0.43 6.35 9.70
N PHE A 10 0.87 6.54 9.47
CA PHE A 10 1.73 5.54 8.83
C PHE A 10 2.79 5.01 9.80
N LEU A 11 2.95 3.69 9.82
CA LEU A 11 4.14 3.04 10.36
C LEU A 11 4.99 2.54 9.19
N ILE A 12 6.17 3.11 9.03
CA ILE A 12 7.14 2.67 8.01
C ILE A 12 8.09 1.66 8.65
N ARG A 13 8.20 0.47 8.08
CA ARG A 13 9.24 -0.51 8.43
C ARG A 13 10.15 -0.72 7.21
N ASN A 14 11.43 -0.40 7.35
CA ASN A 14 12.42 -0.79 6.35
C ASN A 14 12.87 -2.21 6.67
N ASN A 15 12.19 -3.19 6.08
CA ASN A 15 12.57 -4.59 6.25
C ASN A 15 13.40 -5.07 5.06
N VAL A 16 14.51 -5.76 5.36
CA VAL A 16 15.31 -6.49 4.36
C VAL A 16 14.53 -7.70 3.82
N TYR A 17 13.65 -8.27 4.65
CA TYR A 17 12.80 -9.41 4.33
C TYR A 17 11.32 -8.99 4.29
N PRO A 18 10.44 -9.69 3.54
CA PRO A 18 9.02 -9.38 3.57
C PRO A 18 8.47 -9.43 5.00
N ALA A 19 7.74 -8.38 5.41
CA ALA A 19 7.07 -8.33 6.71
C ALA A 19 6.12 -9.53 6.93
N HIS A 20 5.49 -9.99 5.85
CA HIS A 20 4.56 -11.11 5.84
C HIS A 20 4.86 -12.07 4.67
N PRO A 21 5.81 -13.00 4.82
CA PRO A 21 6.24 -13.91 3.74
C PRO A 21 5.13 -14.82 3.18
N GLN A 22 4.12 -15.14 4.00
CA GLN A 22 2.95 -15.93 3.61
C GLN A 22 2.06 -15.23 2.57
N TYR A 23 2.27 -13.93 2.34
CA TYR A 23 1.47 -13.09 1.45
C TYR A 23 2.22 -12.62 0.19
N THR A 24 3.28 -13.34 -0.20
CA THR A 24 4.09 -13.03 -1.38
C THR A 24 3.32 -13.17 -2.69
N THR A 25 2.36 -14.09 -2.77
CA THR A 25 1.55 -14.31 -3.99
C THR A 25 0.34 -13.39 -4.03
N PHE A 26 -0.04 -12.92 -5.21
CA PHE A 26 -1.27 -12.13 -5.40
C PHE A 26 -2.51 -12.82 -4.82
N SER A 27 -2.68 -14.12 -5.08
CA SER A 27 -3.83 -14.90 -4.59
C SER A 27 -3.89 -14.92 -3.06
N SER A 28 -2.75 -15.11 -2.38
CA SER A 28 -2.70 -15.09 -0.92
C SER A 28 -3.11 -13.73 -0.33
N ARG A 29 -2.75 -12.62 -1.00
CA ARG A 29 -3.18 -11.27 -0.60
C ARG A 29 -4.65 -11.05 -0.85
N LEU A 30 -5.14 -11.39 -2.04
CA LEU A 30 -6.53 -11.19 -2.42
C LEU A 30 -7.50 -11.91 -1.47
N LYS A 31 -7.13 -13.11 -0.98
CA LYS A 31 -7.91 -13.87 0.01
C LYS A 31 -8.18 -13.09 1.32
N THR A 32 -7.31 -12.14 1.68
CA THR A 32 -7.53 -11.31 2.88
C THR A 32 -8.70 -10.35 2.73
N PHE A 33 -9.10 -10.00 1.50
CA PHE A 33 -10.15 -9.04 1.19
C PHE A 33 -11.57 -9.64 1.15
N ASN A 34 -11.77 -10.86 1.65
CA ASN A 34 -13.10 -11.50 1.67
C ASN A 34 -14.17 -10.68 2.43
N LEU A 35 -13.74 -9.96 3.47
CA LEU A 35 -14.60 -9.10 4.30
C LEU A 35 -14.29 -7.61 4.10
N PHE A 36 -13.68 -7.25 2.97
CA PHE A 36 -13.39 -5.84 2.68
C PHE A 36 -14.71 -5.07 2.46
N PRO A 37 -14.93 -3.91 3.12
CA PRO A 37 -16.21 -3.24 3.05
C PRO A 37 -16.55 -2.81 1.63
N LEU A 38 -17.77 -3.10 1.17
CA LEU A 38 -18.27 -2.69 -0.15
C LEU A 38 -18.38 -1.16 -0.30
N THR A 39 -18.43 -0.44 0.82
CA THR A 39 -18.45 1.03 0.87
C THR A 39 -17.06 1.65 0.69
N SER A 40 -16.00 0.84 0.67
CA SER A 40 -14.63 1.34 0.50
C SER A 40 -14.48 1.91 -0.91
N SER A 41 -13.75 3.03 -1.04
CA SER A 41 -13.57 3.70 -2.32
C SER A 41 -12.62 2.98 -3.28
N GLN A 42 -11.80 2.06 -2.78
CA GLN A 42 -10.76 1.38 -3.54
C GLN A 42 -11.14 -0.05 -3.90
N ASP A 43 -10.74 -0.48 -5.08
CA ASP A 43 -10.95 -1.85 -5.54
C ASP A 43 -9.97 -2.84 -4.87
N LYS A 44 -10.50 -3.96 -4.38
CA LYS A 44 -9.71 -4.98 -3.67
C LYS A 44 -8.65 -5.64 -4.55
N TYR A 45 -8.88 -5.78 -5.86
CA TYR A 45 -7.91 -6.37 -6.77
C TYR A 45 -6.74 -5.40 -6.97
N SER A 46 -7.02 -4.11 -7.14
CA SER A 46 -5.99 -3.06 -7.22
C SER A 46 -5.13 -3.00 -5.96
N LEU A 47 -5.75 -3.03 -4.77
CA LEU A 47 -5.03 -3.05 -3.49
C LEU A 47 -4.12 -4.29 -3.37
N ALA A 48 -4.64 -5.49 -3.67
CA ALA A 48 -3.87 -6.72 -3.64
C ALA A 48 -2.72 -6.72 -4.67
N GLU A 49 -2.91 -6.16 -5.85
CA GLU A 49 -1.86 -6.01 -6.86
C GLU A 49 -0.72 -5.10 -6.36
N CYS A 50 -1.06 -4.03 -5.65
CA CYS A 50 -0.12 -3.07 -5.06
C CYS A 50 0.63 -3.59 -3.84
N GLY A 51 0.46 -4.87 -3.50
CA GLY A 51 1.16 -5.53 -2.41
C GLY A 51 0.47 -5.41 -1.05
N PHE A 52 -0.79 -4.96 -1.02
CA PHE A 52 -1.53 -4.81 0.22
C PHE A 52 -2.28 -6.09 0.62
N ILE A 53 -2.36 -6.32 1.93
CA ILE A 53 -3.28 -7.24 2.59
C ILE A 53 -4.29 -6.43 3.40
N TYR A 54 -5.51 -6.95 3.53
CA TYR A 54 -6.53 -6.33 4.37
C TYR A 54 -6.34 -6.74 5.84
N SER A 55 -6.40 -5.76 6.74
CA SER A 55 -6.25 -5.97 8.19
C SER A 55 -7.48 -6.57 8.88
N GLY A 56 -8.62 -6.64 8.19
CA GLY A 56 -9.91 -7.03 8.77
C GLY A 56 -10.68 -5.89 9.44
N LYS A 57 -10.15 -4.66 9.42
CA LYS A 57 -10.78 -3.48 10.06
C LYS A 57 -10.91 -2.32 9.08
N LYS A 58 -12.12 -1.76 8.96
CA LYS A 58 -12.44 -0.60 8.12
C LYS A 58 -11.86 -0.76 6.70
N ASP A 59 -11.13 0.21 6.19
CA ASP A 59 -10.42 0.20 4.92
C ASP A 59 -8.89 0.06 5.11
N ILE A 60 -8.46 -0.39 6.30
CA ILE A 60 -7.05 -0.43 6.68
C ILE A 60 -6.38 -1.60 5.99
N VAL A 61 -5.32 -1.30 5.26
CA VAL A 61 -4.48 -2.28 4.56
C VAL A 61 -3.02 -2.15 4.94
N GLU A 62 -2.27 -3.24 4.82
CA GLU A 62 -0.84 -3.29 5.13
C GLU A 62 -0.04 -3.90 3.98
N CYS A 63 1.11 -3.34 3.62
CA CYS A 63 1.95 -3.95 2.60
C CYS A 63 2.62 -5.22 3.15
N PHE A 64 2.50 -6.35 2.44
CA PHE A 64 3.14 -7.61 2.84
C PHE A 64 4.68 -7.51 2.90
N CYS A 65 5.28 -6.62 2.10
CA CYS A 65 6.72 -6.51 1.95
C CYS A 65 7.31 -5.55 2.99
N CYS A 66 6.90 -4.29 2.95
CA CYS A 66 7.47 -3.23 3.79
C CYS A 66 6.66 -2.91 5.06
N GLY A 67 5.51 -3.56 5.28
CA GLY A 67 4.67 -3.30 6.45
C GLY A 67 4.04 -1.91 6.48
N LEU A 68 4.05 -1.16 5.37
CA LEU A 68 3.37 0.13 5.26
C LEU A 68 1.87 -0.06 5.46
N ILE A 69 1.30 0.60 6.46
CA ILE A 69 -0.13 0.58 6.73
C ILE A 69 -0.78 1.84 6.14
N LEU A 70 -1.81 1.69 5.32
CA LEU A 70 -2.63 2.77 4.75
C LEU A 70 -4.10 2.60 5.15
N HIS A 71 -4.81 3.71 5.32
CA HIS A 71 -6.25 3.74 5.63
C HIS A 71 -6.86 5.08 5.19
N ASN A 72 -8.15 5.32 5.43
CA ASN A 72 -8.87 6.52 4.98
C ASN A 72 -8.66 6.79 3.48
N TRP A 73 -8.92 5.77 2.67
CA TRP A 73 -8.78 5.85 1.22
C TRP A 73 -9.85 6.74 0.61
N GLU A 74 -9.43 7.65 -0.25
CA GLU A 74 -10.30 8.52 -1.03
C GLU A 74 -10.53 7.92 -2.43
N LYS A 75 -11.57 8.37 -3.13
CA LYS A 75 -11.94 7.84 -4.45
C LYS A 75 -10.85 8.05 -5.51
N ASP A 76 -10.13 9.16 -5.42
CA ASP A 76 -9.10 9.53 -6.41
C ASP A 76 -7.69 9.03 -6.01
N ASP A 77 -7.57 8.34 -4.87
CA ASP A 77 -6.31 7.73 -4.48
C ASP A 77 -5.92 6.61 -5.46
N ASN A 78 -4.66 6.62 -5.88
CA ASN A 78 -4.08 5.53 -6.63
C ASN A 78 -3.17 4.70 -5.69
N PRO A 79 -3.44 3.40 -5.47
CA PRO A 79 -2.69 2.60 -4.51
C PRO A 79 -1.19 2.50 -4.78
N TRP A 80 -0.75 2.48 -6.06
CA TRP A 80 0.68 2.49 -6.39
C TRP A 80 1.35 3.83 -6.06
N ILE A 81 0.65 4.94 -6.35
CA ILE A 81 1.15 6.28 -6.02
C ILE A 81 1.24 6.44 -4.51
N GLU A 82 0.18 6.11 -3.77
CA GLU A 82 0.17 6.23 -2.31
C GLU A 82 1.22 5.32 -1.66
N HIS A 83 1.38 4.09 -2.14
CA HIS A 83 2.43 3.20 -1.65
C HIS A 83 3.83 3.79 -1.85
N SER A 84 4.12 4.28 -3.06
CA SER A 84 5.42 4.91 -3.37
C SER A 84 5.64 6.21 -2.61
N ARG A 85 4.61 7.04 -2.47
CA ARG A 85 4.65 8.31 -1.75
C ARG A 85 4.98 8.13 -0.28
N TRP A 86 4.36 7.14 0.37
CA TRP A 86 4.50 6.91 1.80
C TRP A 86 5.67 5.99 2.15
N ASN A 87 6.10 5.11 1.24
CA ASN A 87 7.34 4.36 1.41
C ASN A 87 8.07 4.12 0.07
N PRO A 88 8.86 5.10 -0.41
CA PRO A 88 9.58 4.99 -1.68
C PRO A 88 10.70 3.95 -1.66
N LYS A 89 11.07 3.44 -0.48
CA LYS A 89 12.11 2.41 -0.32
C LYS A 89 11.56 0.99 -0.34
N CYS A 90 10.25 0.81 -0.55
CA CYS A 90 9.65 -0.50 -0.61
C CYS A 90 10.21 -1.31 -1.79
N ILE A 91 10.89 -2.41 -1.48
CA ILE A 91 11.49 -3.31 -2.50
C ILE A 91 10.42 -3.83 -3.45
N TYR A 92 9.22 -4.15 -2.96
CA TYR A 92 8.13 -4.59 -3.83
C TYR A 92 7.70 -3.51 -4.83
N VAL A 93 7.61 -2.24 -4.43
CA VAL A 93 7.29 -1.14 -5.36
C VAL A 93 8.42 -0.96 -6.37
N LEU A 94 9.67 -0.99 -5.91
CA LEU A 94 10.84 -0.88 -6.77
C LEU A 94 10.86 -1.98 -7.85
N LEU A 95 10.65 -3.24 -7.46
CA LEU A 95 10.63 -4.37 -8.40
C LEU A 95 9.40 -4.34 -9.32
N SER A 96 8.24 -3.86 -8.85
CA SER A 96 6.99 -3.89 -9.63
C SER A 96 6.84 -2.70 -10.58
N LYS A 97 7.33 -1.52 -10.20
CA LYS A 97 7.10 -0.25 -10.92
C LYS A 97 8.38 0.43 -11.41
N GLY A 98 9.54 0.06 -10.87
CA GLY A 98 10.84 0.62 -11.23
C GLY A 98 11.16 1.96 -10.57
N ASN A 99 12.44 2.32 -10.55
CA ASN A 99 12.94 3.52 -9.88
C ASN A 99 12.41 4.83 -10.51
N GLN A 100 12.26 4.88 -11.83
CA GLN A 100 11.74 6.06 -12.52
C GLN A 100 10.31 6.42 -12.06
N PHE A 101 9.46 5.42 -11.84
CA PHE A 101 8.12 5.64 -11.28
C PHE A 101 8.19 6.27 -9.89
N ILE A 102 9.07 5.73 -9.03
CA ILE A 102 9.25 6.23 -7.65
C ILE A 102 9.72 7.68 -7.67
N GLU A 103 10.75 8.00 -8.45
CA GLU A 103 11.27 9.36 -8.58
C GLU A 103 10.22 10.36 -9.08
N ASN A 104 9.39 9.95 -10.05
CA ASN A 104 8.31 10.78 -10.56
C ASN A 104 7.24 11.06 -9.49
N VAL A 105 6.90 10.08 -8.65
CA VAL A 105 5.97 10.27 -7.52
C VAL A 105 6.59 11.24 -6.50
N ILE A 106 7.84 11.04 -6.10
CA ILE A 106 8.52 11.90 -5.11
C ILE A 106 8.66 13.35 -5.63
N LYS A 107 8.91 13.54 -6.92
CA LYS A 107 8.97 14.90 -7.50
C LYS A 107 7.62 15.60 -7.51
N LYS A 108 6.53 14.85 -7.60
CA LYS A 108 5.17 15.39 -7.75
C LYS A 108 4.54 15.79 -6.41
N TYR A 109 4.88 15.11 -5.31
CA TYR A 109 4.23 15.24 -4.00
C TYR A 109 5.22 15.63 -2.89
#